data_AF-A0A4R7D0P4-F1
#
_entry.id   AF-A0A4R7D0P4-F1
#
_cell.length_a   1.000
_cell.length_b   1.000
_cell.length_c   1.000
_cell.angle_alpha   90.00
_cell.angle_beta   90.00
_cell.angle_gamma   90.00
#
_symmetry.space_group_name_H-M   'P 1'
#
loop_
_entity.id
_entity.type
_entity.pdbx_description
1 polymer ?
#
loop_
_entity_poly.entity_id
_entity_poly.type
_entity_poly.pdbx_seq_one_letter_code
_entity_poly.pdbx_strand_id
1 'polypeptide(L)'
;MMSRKDYSTKNANSNKGGSVVHQRHILLNEKYYADPASAWITDSAEVIGLNLQDPFRTTVAINDKMKVPFKIGVHKAVGGDHDFPNPGDLLCASLASCFESTIRLICEKLGIELIETKIRANAQVDVRGTLMIDKSVPVGFQSLHIDALIIAKNTNEKLLNTLLKGAKHSCIVYQTIKKGTPITLNADIKINN
;
A
#
# COMPACT_ATOMS: atom_id res chain seq x y z
N MET A 1 1.01 32.35 0.11
CA MET A 1 0.12 32.57 -1.04
C MET A 1 0.83 32.02 -2.28
N MET A 2 0.67 30.72 -2.58
CA MET A 2 1.32 30.06 -3.72
C MET A 2 0.28 29.87 -4.83
N SER A 3 0.57 30.49 -5.97
CA SER A 3 -0.23 30.52 -7.19
C SER A 3 -0.59 29.10 -7.66
N ARG A 4 -1.90 28.85 -7.81
CA ARG A 4 -2.45 27.67 -8.47
C ARG A 4 -2.00 27.72 -9.93
N LYS A 5 -1.10 26.82 -10.33
CA LYS A 5 -0.94 26.51 -11.75
C LYS A 5 -2.18 25.74 -12.18
N ASP A 6 -3.05 26.43 -12.90
CA ASP A 6 -4.15 25.84 -13.65
C ASP A 6 -3.57 24.77 -14.58
N TYR A 7 -3.76 23.50 -14.22
CA TYR A 7 -3.66 22.40 -15.16
C TYR A 7 -4.84 22.51 -16.12
N SER A 8 -4.71 23.40 -17.11
CA SER A 8 -5.67 23.60 -18.19
C SER A 8 -5.87 22.30 -18.96
N THR A 9 -6.94 21.57 -18.64
CA THR A 9 -7.43 20.41 -19.40
C THR A 9 -8.19 20.87 -20.62
N LYS A 10 -7.56 21.64 -21.51
CA LYS A 10 -8.08 21.95 -22.85
C LYS A 10 -7.44 20.99 -23.85
N ASN A 11 -7.93 19.75 -23.87
CA ASN A 11 -7.93 18.81 -25.01
C ASN A 11 -8.18 17.36 -24.56
N ALA A 12 -9.33 17.15 -23.92
CA ALA A 12 -9.96 15.84 -23.94
C ALA A 12 -11.46 16.08 -23.90
N ASN A 13 -12.15 15.80 -25.01
CA ASN A 13 -13.59 15.52 -25.01
C ASN A 13 -13.82 14.20 -24.25
N SER A 14 -13.40 14.12 -22.99
CA SER A 14 -13.64 12.97 -22.14
C SER A 14 -14.94 13.21 -21.39
N ASN A 15 -15.81 12.22 -21.47
CA ASN A 15 -17.11 12.13 -20.85
C ASN A 15 -16.97 12.06 -19.31
N LYS A 16 -16.40 13.11 -18.67
CA LYS A 16 -16.15 13.17 -17.22
C LYS A 16 -17.43 12.98 -16.42
N GLY A 17 -18.59 13.32 -17.00
CA GLY A 17 -19.91 13.09 -16.41
C GLY A 17 -20.26 11.61 -16.22
N GLY A 18 -19.63 10.68 -16.95
CA GLY A 18 -19.88 9.23 -16.85
C GLY A 18 -19.00 8.48 -15.84
N SER A 19 -17.98 9.13 -15.28
CA SER A 19 -17.01 8.46 -14.40
C SER A 19 -17.58 8.28 -12.98
N VAL A 20 -17.74 7.03 -12.54
CA VAL A 20 -18.25 6.73 -11.18
C VAL A 20 -17.27 7.18 -10.10
N VAL A 21 -15.97 7.08 -10.38
CA VAL A 21 -14.94 7.51 -9.45
C VAL A 21 -14.93 9.03 -9.35
N HIS A 22 -15.16 9.76 -10.45
CA HIS A 22 -15.28 11.21 -10.41
C HIS A 22 -16.51 11.65 -9.61
N GLN A 23 -17.68 11.07 -9.90
CA GLN A 23 -18.93 11.38 -9.19
C GLN A 23 -18.81 11.14 -7.68
N ARG A 24 -18.25 10.00 -7.26
CA ARG A 24 -18.04 9.70 -5.83
C ARG A 24 -17.05 10.66 -5.17
N HIS A 25 -15.97 11.02 -5.87
CA HIS A 25 -14.99 11.93 -5.30
C HIS A 25 -15.48 13.38 -5.22
N ILE A 26 -16.42 13.84 -6.05
CA ILE A 26 -17.01 15.18 -5.90
C ILE A 26 -17.66 15.31 -4.52
N LEU A 27 -18.52 14.35 -4.16
CA LEU A 27 -19.19 14.33 -2.86
C LEU A 27 -18.21 14.25 -1.69
N LEU A 28 -17.16 13.43 -1.83
CA LEU A 28 -16.12 13.34 -0.81
C LEU A 28 -15.30 14.62 -0.72
N ASN A 29 -14.96 15.25 -1.84
CA ASN A 29 -14.23 16.51 -1.86
C ASN A 29 -15.03 17.62 -1.16
N GLU A 30 -16.33 17.76 -1.49
CA GLU A 30 -17.22 18.71 -0.83
C GLU A 30 -17.27 18.46 0.69
N LYS A 31 -17.46 17.20 1.09
CA LYS A 31 -17.44 16.79 2.50
C LYS A 31 -16.13 17.18 3.18
N TYR A 32 -14.98 16.86 2.57
CA TYR A 32 -13.66 17.09 3.16
C TYR A 32 -13.23 18.55 3.12
N TYR A 33 -13.77 19.37 2.20
CA TYR A 33 -13.58 20.82 2.24
C TYR A 33 -14.39 21.45 3.37
N ALA A 34 -15.61 20.97 3.62
CA ALA A 34 -16.46 21.47 4.71
C ALA A 34 -15.98 20.97 6.09
N ASP A 35 -15.59 19.70 6.19
CA ASP A 35 -15.07 19.06 7.40
C ASP A 35 -13.83 18.21 7.07
N PRO A 36 -12.63 18.81 7.13
CA PRO A 36 -11.37 18.10 6.89
C PRO A 36 -11.11 16.96 7.88
N ALA A 37 -11.64 17.03 9.11
CA ALA A 37 -11.43 15.98 10.11
C ALA A 37 -12.11 14.67 9.69
N SER A 38 -13.21 14.75 8.94
CA SER A 38 -13.90 13.57 8.40
C SER A 38 -13.12 12.79 7.34
N ALA A 39 -11.98 13.31 6.86
CA ALA A 39 -11.10 12.64 5.91
C ALA A 39 -10.09 11.69 6.58
N TRP A 40 -9.99 11.71 7.92
CA TRP A 40 -9.14 10.79 8.65
C TRP A 40 -9.73 9.38 8.65
N ILE A 41 -8.90 8.40 8.32
CA ILE A 41 -9.24 6.97 8.37
C ILE A 41 -8.23 6.24 9.24
N THR A 42 -8.62 5.08 9.75
CA THR A 42 -7.75 4.19 10.51
C THR A 42 -7.88 2.78 9.96
N ASP A 43 -6.74 2.23 9.55
CA ASP A 43 -6.60 0.84 9.16
C ASP A 43 -5.89 0.08 10.28
N SER A 44 -6.24 -1.18 10.46
CA SER A 44 -5.80 -1.98 11.60
C SER A 44 -5.71 -3.46 11.27
N ALA A 45 -4.87 -4.13 12.03
CA ALA A 45 -4.74 -5.58 12.07
C ALA A 45 -4.40 -6.00 13.51
N GLU A 46 -4.87 -7.19 13.91
CA GLU A 46 -4.73 -7.69 15.27
C GLU A 46 -4.19 -9.12 15.26
N VAL A 47 -3.28 -9.41 16.19
CA VAL A 47 -2.76 -10.76 16.44
C VAL A 47 -3.02 -11.09 17.90
N ILE A 48 -3.68 -12.21 18.15
CA ILE A 48 -3.79 -12.83 19.47
C ILE A 48 -3.07 -14.17 19.39
N GLY A 49 -2.00 -14.34 20.15
CA GLY A 49 -1.24 -15.59 20.15
C GLY A 49 -2.02 -16.73 20.79
N LEU A 50 -2.30 -17.79 20.02
CA LEU A 50 -3.08 -18.95 20.48
C LEU A 50 -2.19 -20.17 20.81
N ASN A 51 -1.17 -20.43 20.00
CA ASN A 51 -0.19 -21.52 20.22
C ASN A 51 1.20 -20.93 20.45
N LEU A 52 1.45 -20.40 21.65
CA LEU A 52 2.70 -19.70 21.97
C LEU A 52 3.95 -20.60 21.98
N GLN A 53 3.77 -21.93 21.92
CA GLN A 53 4.88 -22.89 21.81
C GLN A 53 5.36 -23.09 20.36
N ASP A 54 4.60 -22.60 19.37
CA ASP A 54 5.05 -22.53 17.98
C ASP A 54 5.60 -21.13 17.69
N PRO A 55 6.94 -20.94 17.63
CA PRO A 55 7.53 -19.64 17.40
C PRO A 55 7.47 -19.22 15.93
N PHE A 56 7.06 -20.11 15.01
CA PHE A 56 7.18 -19.91 13.58
C PHE A 56 5.87 -19.56 12.88
N ARG A 57 4.72 -19.68 13.58
CA ARG A 57 3.40 -19.47 12.98
C ARG A 57 2.51 -18.61 13.86
N THR A 58 1.74 -17.75 13.22
CA THR A 58 0.67 -16.99 13.85
C THR A 58 -0.51 -16.78 12.89
N THR A 59 -1.56 -16.14 13.36
CA THR A 59 -2.68 -15.71 12.54
C THR A 59 -2.99 -14.25 12.83
N VAL A 60 -3.15 -13.46 11.76
CA VAL A 60 -3.53 -12.06 11.84
C VAL A 60 -4.97 -11.89 11.37
N ALA A 61 -5.77 -11.16 12.16
CA ALA A 61 -7.06 -10.65 11.71
C ALA A 61 -6.82 -9.30 11.02
N ILE A 62 -7.09 -9.24 9.72
CA ILE A 62 -6.95 -8.00 8.93
C ILE A 62 -8.31 -7.33 8.86
N ASN A 63 -8.32 -5.99 9.02
CA ASN A 63 -9.50 -5.13 9.02
C ASN A 63 -10.45 -5.38 10.22
N ASP A 64 -10.76 -4.31 10.97
CA ASP A 64 -11.60 -4.39 12.17
C ASP A 64 -13.05 -4.85 11.94
N LYS A 65 -13.54 -4.80 10.69
CA LYS A 65 -14.92 -5.18 10.37
C LYS A 65 -15.06 -6.66 10.06
N MET A 66 -14.21 -7.19 9.18
CA MET A 66 -14.34 -8.58 8.73
C MET A 66 -13.54 -9.57 9.60
N LYS A 67 -12.41 -9.15 10.17
CA LYS A 67 -11.53 -9.96 11.02
C LYS A 67 -11.25 -11.37 10.48
N VAL A 68 -11.10 -11.51 9.15
CA VAL A 68 -10.82 -12.81 8.52
C VAL A 68 -9.41 -13.26 8.92
N PRO A 69 -9.24 -14.47 9.48
CA PRO A 69 -7.93 -14.96 9.90
C PRO A 69 -7.04 -15.26 8.69
N PHE A 70 -5.85 -14.68 8.68
CA PHE A 70 -4.80 -14.94 7.69
C PHE A 70 -3.57 -15.55 8.36
N LYS A 71 -3.14 -16.73 7.91
CA LYS A 71 -1.97 -17.42 8.48
C LYS A 71 -0.67 -16.75 8.05
N ILE A 72 0.24 -16.59 9.00
CA ILE A 72 1.56 -15.99 8.79
C ILE A 72 2.63 -16.94 9.28
N GLY A 73 3.70 -17.06 8.49
CA GLY A 73 4.87 -17.88 8.79
C GLY A 73 6.13 -17.04 8.93
N VAL A 74 7.11 -17.58 9.66
CA VAL A 74 8.46 -17.02 9.74
C VAL A 74 9.30 -17.50 8.55
N HIS A 75 10.08 -16.60 7.96
CA HIS A 75 10.89 -16.88 6.78
C HIS A 75 12.10 -17.79 7.08
N LYS A 76 12.45 -18.68 6.15
CA LYS A 76 13.59 -19.63 6.27
C LYS A 76 14.92 -18.96 6.55
N ALA A 77 15.14 -17.78 5.97
CA ALA A 77 16.37 -17.01 6.17
C ALA A 77 16.61 -16.58 7.63
N VAL A 78 15.58 -16.61 8.49
CA VAL A 78 15.70 -16.36 9.94
C VAL A 78 15.32 -17.58 10.79
N GLY A 79 15.34 -18.78 10.17
CA GLY A 79 15.14 -20.05 10.87
C GLY A 79 13.71 -20.57 10.93
N GLY A 80 12.74 -19.92 10.28
CA GLY A 80 11.36 -20.41 10.19
C GLY A 80 11.13 -21.41 9.05
N ASP A 81 9.91 -21.90 8.94
CA ASP A 81 9.56 -22.93 7.96
C ASP A 81 9.20 -22.38 6.57
N HIS A 82 8.87 -21.09 6.47
CA HIS A 82 8.41 -20.43 5.24
C HIS A 82 7.33 -21.22 4.49
N ASP A 83 6.38 -21.77 5.26
CA ASP A 83 5.24 -22.57 4.79
C ASP A 83 3.97 -21.73 4.58
N PHE A 84 3.94 -20.53 5.16
CA PHE A 84 2.96 -19.48 4.93
C PHE A 84 3.65 -18.16 4.53
N PRO A 85 2.91 -17.21 3.93
CA PRO A 85 3.43 -15.87 3.69
C PRO A 85 3.99 -15.25 4.98
N ASN A 86 5.10 -14.55 4.86
CA ASN A 86 5.71 -13.84 5.98
C ASN A 86 5.26 -12.36 6.02
N PRO A 87 5.49 -11.62 7.11
CA PRO A 87 5.10 -10.21 7.19
C PRO A 87 5.69 -9.32 6.08
N GLY A 88 6.88 -9.66 5.56
CA GLY A 88 7.48 -9.02 4.40
C GLY A 88 6.71 -9.23 3.10
N ASP A 89 6.13 -10.43 2.91
CA ASP A 89 5.26 -10.70 1.76
C ASP A 89 3.97 -9.88 1.87
N LEU A 90 3.41 -9.74 3.07
CA LEU A 90 2.26 -8.87 3.30
C LEU A 90 2.57 -7.39 3.04
N LEU A 91 3.77 -6.91 3.41
CA LEU A 91 4.22 -5.57 3.06
C LEU A 91 4.27 -5.38 1.52
N CYS A 92 4.85 -6.34 0.80
CA CYS A 92 4.86 -6.32 -0.68
C CYS A 92 3.44 -6.37 -1.26
N ALA A 93 2.56 -7.22 -0.72
CA ALA A 93 1.18 -7.34 -1.14
C ALA A 93 0.41 -6.02 -0.94
N SER A 94 0.63 -5.34 0.19
CA SER A 94 0.03 -4.04 0.48
C SER A 94 0.49 -2.97 -0.53
N LEU A 95 1.78 -2.96 -0.88
CA LEU A 95 2.33 -2.01 -1.85
C LEU A 95 1.78 -2.27 -3.26
N ALA A 96 1.80 -3.52 -3.72
CA ALA A 96 1.32 -3.89 -5.04
C ALA A 96 -0.18 -3.59 -5.20
N SER A 97 -1.01 -4.02 -4.24
CA SER A 97 -2.47 -3.81 -4.29
C SER A 97 -2.85 -2.34 -4.17
N CYS A 98 -2.18 -1.56 -3.31
CA CYS A 98 -2.44 -0.12 -3.19
C CYS A 98 -2.04 0.63 -4.47
N PHE A 99 -0.90 0.28 -5.08
CA PHE A 99 -0.46 0.91 -6.33
C PHE A 99 -1.38 0.57 -7.51
N GLU A 100 -1.78 -0.70 -7.66
CA GLU A 100 -2.71 -1.17 -8.70
C GLU A 100 -4.08 -0.49 -8.60
N SER A 101 -4.68 -0.48 -7.41
CA SER A 101 -5.98 0.15 -7.19
C SER A 101 -5.92 1.66 -7.43
N THR A 102 -4.81 2.32 -7.08
CA THR A 102 -4.58 3.74 -7.42
C THR A 102 -4.57 3.98 -8.93
N ILE A 103 -3.90 3.11 -9.71
CA ILE A 103 -3.90 3.20 -11.18
C ILE A 103 -5.33 3.12 -11.71
N ARG A 104 -6.11 2.13 -11.25
CA ARG A 104 -7.51 1.95 -11.68
C ARG A 104 -8.37 3.18 -11.40
N LEU A 105 -8.26 3.76 -10.21
CA LEU A 105 -9.02 4.96 -9.84
C LEU A 105 -8.67 6.16 -10.72
N ILE A 106 -7.38 6.35 -11.06
CA ILE A 106 -6.95 7.45 -11.91
C ILE A 106 -7.36 7.21 -13.36
N CYS A 107 -7.20 5.99 -13.89
CA CYS A 107 -7.64 5.65 -15.25
C CYS A 107 -9.13 5.92 -15.46
N GLU A 108 -9.97 5.51 -14.51
CA GLU A 108 -11.41 5.70 -14.58
C GLU A 108 -11.77 7.20 -14.62
N LYS A 109 -11.14 8.04 -13.78
CA LYS A 109 -11.30 9.51 -13.83
C LYS A 109 -10.85 10.13 -15.15
N LEU A 110 -9.82 9.57 -15.79
CA LEU A 110 -9.25 10.09 -17.03
C LEU A 110 -9.96 9.54 -18.27
N GLY A 111 -10.89 8.59 -18.12
CA GLY A 111 -11.53 7.91 -19.25
C GLY A 111 -10.59 6.95 -20.00
N ILE A 112 -9.54 6.46 -19.33
CA ILE A 112 -8.62 5.46 -19.87
C ILE A 112 -9.22 4.08 -19.63
N GLU A 113 -9.41 3.31 -20.70
CA GLU A 113 -9.90 1.94 -20.63
C GLU A 113 -8.73 1.00 -20.32
N LEU A 114 -8.70 0.42 -19.12
CA LEU A 114 -7.73 -0.60 -18.74
C LEU A 114 -8.15 -1.97 -19.28
N ILE A 115 -7.23 -2.65 -19.95
CA ILE A 115 -7.38 -4.02 -20.45
C ILE A 115 -6.72 -5.01 -19.50
N GLU A 116 -5.50 -4.70 -19.04
CA GLU A 116 -4.75 -5.54 -18.11
C GLU A 116 -3.88 -4.69 -17.19
N THR A 117 -3.79 -5.11 -15.93
CA THR A 117 -2.80 -4.62 -14.96
C THR A 117 -2.13 -5.81 -14.28
N LYS A 118 -0.80 -5.78 -14.21
CA LYS A 118 -0.03 -6.72 -13.39
C LYS A 118 1.06 -5.95 -12.67
N ILE A 119 0.88 -5.81 -11.36
CA ILE A 119 1.79 -5.10 -10.47
C ILE A 119 2.47 -6.13 -9.57
N ARG A 120 3.80 -6.18 -9.63
CA ARG A 120 4.62 -7.02 -8.75
C ARG A 120 5.47 -6.11 -7.88
N ALA A 121 5.41 -6.29 -6.58
CA ALA A 121 6.31 -5.64 -5.63
C ALA A 121 7.30 -6.68 -5.07
N ASN A 122 8.58 -6.31 -5.02
CA ASN A 122 9.65 -7.14 -4.48
C ASN A 122 10.41 -6.30 -3.45
N ALA A 123 10.82 -6.91 -2.34
CA ALA A 123 11.66 -6.27 -1.34
C ALA A 123 12.89 -7.14 -1.05
N GLN A 124 14.04 -6.51 -0.81
CA GLN A 124 15.28 -7.22 -0.47
C GLN A 124 15.77 -6.79 0.90
N VAL A 125 16.14 -7.78 1.71
CA VAL A 125 16.66 -7.59 3.06
C VAL A 125 17.89 -8.45 3.29
N ASP A 126 18.93 -7.87 3.86
CA ASP A 126 20.03 -8.61 4.47
C ASP A 126 19.69 -8.93 5.94
N VAL A 127 19.38 -10.21 6.20
CA VAL A 127 18.95 -10.68 7.52
C VAL A 127 20.08 -10.80 8.54
N ARG A 128 21.35 -10.60 8.15
CA ARG A 128 22.48 -10.61 9.10
C ARG A 128 22.33 -9.54 10.18
N GLY A 129 21.73 -8.40 9.84
CA GLY A 129 21.38 -7.35 10.81
C GLY A 129 20.35 -7.86 11.83
N THR A 130 19.26 -8.46 11.34
CA THR A 130 18.20 -9.04 12.20
C THR A 130 18.72 -10.14 13.11
N LEU A 131 19.61 -10.99 12.58
CA LEU A 131 20.22 -12.10 13.31
C LEU A 131 21.41 -11.67 14.18
N MET A 132 21.73 -10.38 14.23
CA MET A 132 22.84 -9.81 15.01
C MET A 132 24.22 -10.40 14.64
N ILE A 133 24.36 -10.97 13.44
CA ILE A 133 25.62 -11.50 12.90
C ILE A 133 26.56 -10.36 12.52
N ASP A 134 26.00 -9.31 11.92
CA ASP A 134 26.72 -8.11 11.53
C ASP A 134 25.91 -6.87 11.92
N LYS A 135 26.39 -6.15 12.95
CA LYS A 135 25.72 -4.95 13.49
C LYS A 135 25.81 -3.74 12.55
N SER A 136 26.66 -3.79 11.53
CA SER A 136 26.73 -2.73 10.51
C SER A 136 25.63 -2.85 9.46
N VAL A 137 24.99 -4.02 9.34
CA VAL A 137 23.86 -4.24 8.44
C VAL A 137 22.57 -3.69 9.08
N PRO A 138 21.86 -2.76 8.43
CA PRO A 138 20.63 -2.19 8.99
C PRO A 138 19.51 -3.24 9.02
N VAL A 139 18.73 -3.25 10.10
CA VAL A 139 17.51 -4.07 10.21
C VAL A 139 16.38 -3.38 9.42
N GLY A 140 15.99 -3.97 8.30
CA GLY A 140 14.94 -3.48 7.43
C GLY A 140 15.20 -3.81 5.96
N PHE A 141 14.21 -3.66 5.10
CA PHE A 141 14.41 -3.82 3.66
C PHE A 141 15.32 -2.70 3.11
N GLN A 142 16.42 -3.05 2.45
CA GLN A 142 17.33 -2.09 1.82
C GLN A 142 16.85 -1.64 0.43
N SER A 143 16.00 -2.44 -0.23
CA SER A 143 15.40 -2.07 -1.50
C SER A 143 13.96 -2.57 -1.61
N LEU A 144 13.12 -1.78 -2.26
CA LEU A 144 11.79 -2.18 -2.73
C LEU A 144 11.62 -1.74 -4.18
N HIS A 145 11.07 -2.62 -5.01
CA HIS A 145 10.88 -2.39 -6.43
C HIS A 145 9.46 -2.77 -6.86
N ILE A 146 8.91 -2.01 -7.80
CA ILE A 146 7.62 -2.30 -8.44
C ILE A 146 7.84 -2.52 -9.93
N ASP A 147 7.47 -3.70 -10.41
CA ASP A 147 7.30 -4.00 -11.84
C ASP A 147 5.82 -3.83 -12.19
N ALA A 148 5.52 -2.94 -13.14
CA ALA A 148 4.16 -2.61 -13.54
C ALA A 148 3.96 -2.86 -15.03
N LEU A 149 3.13 -3.85 -15.38
CA LEU A 149 2.58 -4.03 -16.70
C LEU A 149 1.18 -3.40 -16.74
N ILE A 150 0.94 -2.53 -17.72
CA ILE A 150 -0.33 -1.84 -17.94
C ILE A 150 -0.65 -1.89 -19.43
N ILE A 151 -1.77 -2.52 -19.79
CA ILE A 151 -2.32 -2.52 -21.14
C ILE A 151 -3.61 -1.71 -21.13
N ALA A 152 -3.69 -0.68 -21.97
CA ALA A 152 -4.80 0.26 -21.97
C ALA A 152 -5.15 0.78 -23.37
N LYS A 153 -6.39 1.21 -23.55
CA LYS A 153 -6.90 1.90 -24.75
C LYS A 153 -7.30 3.34 -24.41
N ASN A 154 -7.64 4.12 -25.45
CA ASN A 154 -8.07 5.52 -25.34
C ASN A 154 -7.04 6.41 -24.61
N THR A 155 -5.76 6.13 -24.83
CA THR A 155 -4.63 6.79 -24.17
C THR A 155 -3.46 6.95 -25.14
N ASN A 156 -2.45 7.69 -24.70
CA ASN A 156 -1.16 7.85 -25.38
C ASN A 156 -0.04 7.89 -24.35
N GLU A 157 1.22 7.85 -24.80
CA GLU A 157 2.39 7.80 -23.93
C GLU A 157 2.44 8.95 -22.91
N LYS A 158 2.10 10.18 -23.34
CA LYS A 158 2.08 11.35 -22.46
C LYS A 158 1.06 11.17 -21.32
N LEU A 159 -0.12 10.65 -21.63
CA LEU A 159 -1.17 10.42 -20.64
C LEU A 159 -0.81 9.25 -19.71
N LEU A 160 -0.22 8.17 -20.22
CA LEU A 160 0.30 7.06 -19.40
C LEU A 160 1.43 7.50 -18.46
N ASN A 161 2.35 8.35 -18.94
CA ASN A 161 3.38 8.93 -18.08
C ASN A 161 2.77 9.82 -16.97
N THR A 162 1.70 10.55 -17.29
CA THR A 162 0.96 11.35 -16.30
C THR A 162 0.25 10.46 -15.28
N LEU A 163 -0.37 9.37 -15.72
CA LEU A 163 -0.97 8.34 -14.88
C LEU A 163 0.05 7.76 -13.89
N LEU A 164 1.24 7.35 -14.35
CA LEU A 164 2.27 6.78 -13.49
C LEU A 164 2.79 7.77 -12.44
N LYS A 165 2.97 9.04 -12.82
CA LYS A 165 3.32 10.12 -11.86
C LYS A 165 2.20 10.32 -10.83
N GLY A 166 0.94 10.35 -11.28
CA GLY A 166 -0.22 10.44 -10.41
C GLY A 166 -0.34 9.27 -9.44
N ALA A 167 -0.10 8.04 -9.91
CA ALA A 167 -0.14 6.84 -9.10
C ALA A 167 0.95 6.84 -8.01
N LYS A 168 2.20 7.16 -8.38
CA LYS A 168 3.29 7.32 -7.41
C LYS A 168 2.98 8.38 -6.35
N HIS A 169 2.36 9.49 -6.76
CA HIS A 169 2.00 10.56 -5.83
C HIS A 169 0.85 10.18 -4.89
N SER A 170 -0.16 9.47 -5.40
CA SER A 170 -1.42 9.25 -4.69
C SER A 170 -1.48 7.93 -3.92
N CYS A 171 -0.62 6.95 -4.25
CA CYS A 171 -0.57 5.67 -3.55
C CYS A 171 -0.04 5.87 -2.11
N ILE A 172 -0.94 5.69 -1.13
CA ILE A 172 -0.65 5.88 0.30
C ILE A 172 0.51 4.98 0.74
N VAL A 173 0.47 3.69 0.42
CA VAL A 173 1.51 2.73 0.85
C VAL A 173 2.87 3.06 0.21
N TYR A 174 2.91 3.45 -1.06
CA TYR A 174 4.15 3.90 -1.71
C TYR A 174 4.76 5.11 -0.99
N GLN A 175 3.94 6.11 -0.66
CA GLN A 175 4.41 7.31 0.04
C GLN A 175 4.84 7.02 1.49
N THR A 176 4.13 6.14 2.19
CA THR A 176 4.45 5.67 3.55
C THR A 176 5.81 4.98 3.58
N ILE A 177 6.02 3.98 2.71
CA ILE A 177 7.29 3.23 2.67
C ILE A 177 8.45 4.13 2.25
N LYS A 178 8.25 4.97 1.22
CA LYS A 178 9.33 5.82 0.69
C LYS A 178 9.87 6.82 1.71
N LYS A 179 9.01 7.34 2.59
CA LYS A 179 9.39 8.35 3.59
C LYS A 179 9.76 7.74 4.94
N GLY A 180 9.19 6.59 5.27
CA GLY A 180 9.15 6.06 6.63
C GLY A 180 8.15 6.82 7.48
N THR A 181 7.24 6.11 8.15
CA THR A 181 6.28 6.71 9.10
C THR A 181 6.77 6.46 10.52
N PRO A 182 6.70 7.45 11.43
CA PRO A 182 7.01 7.24 12.84
C PRO A 182 6.18 6.12 13.46
N ILE A 183 6.80 5.28 14.28
CA ILE A 183 6.15 4.20 15.01
C ILE A 183 6.28 4.49 16.51
N THR A 184 5.15 4.44 17.23
CA THR A 184 5.09 4.55 18.69
C THR A 184 4.74 3.19 19.29
N LEU A 185 5.35 2.85 20.43
CA LEU A 185 5.10 1.60 21.15
C LEU A 185 4.69 1.89 22.60
N ASN A 186 3.58 1.31 23.03
CA ASN A 186 3.16 1.23 24.43
C ASN A 186 3.12 -0.26 24.82
N ALA A 187 3.77 -0.65 25.91
CA ALA A 187 3.83 -2.03 26.38
C ALA A 187 3.38 -2.13 27.85
N ASP A 188 2.43 -3.02 28.14
CA ASP A 188 2.06 -3.45 29.49
C ASP A 188 2.65 -4.84 29.74
N ILE A 189 3.72 -4.92 30.54
CA ILE A 189 4.47 -6.16 30.78
C ILE A 189 4.22 -6.62 32.21
N LYS A 190 3.69 -7.84 32.38
CA LYS A 190 3.41 -8.46 33.67
C LYS A 190 4.17 -9.78 33.77
N ILE A 191 4.85 -9.99 34.89
CA ILE A 191 5.52 -11.26 35.20
C ILE A 191 4.61 -12.00 36.20
N ASN A 192 4.19 -13.21 35.84
CA ASN A 192 3.49 -14.11 36.75
C ASN A 192 4.53 -15.07 37.32
N ASN A 193 4.87 -14.88 38.60
CA ASN A 193 5.83 -15.72 39.33
C ASN A 193 5.13 -16.94 39.92
#